data_AF-A3LUQ8-F1
#
_entry.id   AF-A3LUQ8-F1
#
_cell.length_a   1.000
_cell.length_b   1.000
_cell.length_c   1.000
_cell.angle_alpha   90.00
_cell.angle_beta   90.00
_cell.angle_gamma   90.00
#
_symmetry.space_group_name_H-M   'P 1'
#
loop_
_entity.id
_entity.type
_entity.pdbx_description
1 polymer ?
#
loop_
_entity_poly.entity_id
_entity_poly.type
_entity_poly.pdbx_seq_one_letter_code
_entity_poly.pdbx_strand_id
1 'polypeptide(L)'
;MPSTAGFILSGLLGAATRRVQVQLIGKNYPRSLDRVTGYVLSSALFVGGYYIFDGYVDNNRKLLQRRLAVLREQRAVKDAFFEFEEEPDHRITADKRGRFFSLFDKYGASYK
;
A
#
# COMPACT_ATOMS: atom_id res chain seq x y z
N MET A 1 -4.44 -9.99 2.23
CA MET A 1 -4.29 -11.46 2.13
C MET A 1 -3.32 -11.66 1.01
N PRO A 2 -2.20 -12.35 1.27
CA PRO A 2 -1.13 -12.43 0.30
C PRO A 2 -1.61 -13.24 -0.90
N SER A 3 -1.43 -12.69 -2.08
CA SER A 3 -1.89 -13.27 -3.33
C SER A 3 -0.74 -13.98 -4.04
N THR A 4 -1.04 -15.07 -4.74
CA THR A 4 -0.07 -15.80 -5.56
C THR A 4 0.54 -14.89 -6.64
N ALA A 5 -0.28 -14.02 -7.24
CA ALA A 5 0.19 -13.02 -8.20
C ALA A 5 1.17 -12.03 -7.56
N GLY A 6 0.90 -11.59 -6.32
CA GLY A 6 1.80 -10.73 -5.56
C GLY A 6 3.15 -11.39 -5.28
N PHE A 7 3.17 -12.66 -4.88
CA PHE A 7 4.42 -13.41 -4.69
C PHE A 7 5.22 -13.57 -5.98
N ILE A 8 4.56 -13.91 -7.09
CA ILE A 8 5.20 -14.05 -8.40
C ILE A 8 5.80 -12.70 -8.84
N LEU A 9 5.02 -11.63 -8.77
CA LEU A 9 5.46 -10.29 -9.14
C LEU A 9 6.66 -9.84 -8.29
N SER A 10 6.60 -10.03 -6.97
CA SER A 10 7.70 -9.67 -6.06
C SER A 10 8.95 -10.50 -6.32
N GLY A 11 8.81 -11.80 -6.60
CA GLY A 11 9.94 -12.65 -6.98
C GLY A 11 10.60 -12.19 -8.28
N LEU A 12 9.80 -11.84 -9.30
CA LEU A 12 10.27 -11.30 -10.57
C LEU A 12 10.94 -9.94 -10.41
N LEU A 13 10.35 -9.05 -9.59
CA LEU A 13 10.94 -7.75 -9.25
C LEU A 13 12.30 -7.93 -8.58
N GLY A 14 12.42 -8.84 -7.61
CA GLY A 14 13.69 -9.12 -6.96
C GLY A 14 14.76 -9.63 -7.94
N ALA A 15 14.36 -10.46 -8.91
CA ALA A 15 15.27 -10.92 -9.96
C ALA A 15 15.66 -9.79 -10.93
N ALA A 16 14.70 -8.96 -11.34
CA ALA A 16 14.94 -7.81 -12.21
C ALA A 16 15.86 -6.78 -11.55
N THR A 17 15.64 -6.45 -10.28
CA THR A 17 16.50 -5.56 -9.50
C THR A 17 17.92 -6.10 -9.42
N ARG A 18 18.09 -7.40 -9.17
CA ARG A 18 19.43 -8.01 -9.18
C ARG A 18 20.09 -7.92 -10.55
N ARG A 19 19.35 -8.12 -11.63
CA ARG A 19 19.86 -7.98 -13.00
C ARG A 19 20.37 -6.56 -13.26
N VAL A 20 19.58 -5.55 -12.89
CA VAL A 20 19.97 -4.13 -13.02
C VAL A 20 21.22 -3.83 -12.18
N GLN A 21 21.26 -4.30 -10.93
CA GLN A 21 22.43 -4.13 -10.06
C GLN A 21 23.70 -4.73 -10.67
N VAL A 22 23.62 -5.96 -11.21
CA VAL A 22 24.76 -6.62 -11.85
C VAL A 22 25.24 -5.85 -13.07
N GLN A 23 24.32 -5.35 -13.90
CA GLN A 23 24.64 -4.55 -15.08
C GLN A 23 25.32 -3.23 -14.69
N LEU A 24 24.84 -2.55 -13.65
CA LEU A 24 25.43 -1.30 -13.16
C LEU A 24 26.84 -1.49 -12.59
N ILE A 25 27.08 -2.58 -11.86
CA ILE A 25 28.39 -2.87 -11.26
C ILE A 25 29.38 -3.41 -12.32
N GLY A 26 28.89 -3.91 -13.46
CA GLY A 26 29.73 -4.57 -14.47
C GLY A 26 30.33 -5.88 -13.97
N LYS A 27 29.67 -6.55 -13.01
CA LYS A 27 30.22 -7.76 -12.38
C LYS A 27 30.17 -8.95 -13.34
N ASN A 28 31.35 -9.47 -13.68
CA ASN A 28 31.50 -10.72 -14.41
C ASN A 28 31.52 -11.92 -13.45
N TYR A 29 30.79 -12.99 -13.81
CA TYR A 29 30.74 -14.22 -13.03
C TYR A 29 31.51 -15.31 -13.77
N PRO A 30 32.56 -15.90 -13.15
CA PRO A 30 33.38 -16.93 -13.81
C PRO A 30 32.63 -18.26 -13.93
N ARG A 31 31.70 -18.57 -13.02
CA ARG A 31 30.83 -19.75 -13.09
C ARG A 31 29.37 -19.35 -13.08
N SER A 32 28.55 -20.09 -13.82
CA SER A 32 27.11 -19.86 -13.92
C SER A 32 26.35 -20.02 -12.61
N LEU A 33 26.87 -20.80 -11.66
CA LEU A 33 26.27 -21.00 -10.34
C LEU A 33 26.52 -19.82 -9.39
N ASP A 34 27.63 -19.10 -9.55
CA ASP A 34 27.99 -17.96 -8.69
C ASP A 34 27.00 -16.80 -8.82
N ARG A 35 26.27 -16.73 -9.94
CA ARG A 35 25.22 -15.73 -10.15
C ARG A 35 23.94 -16.07 -9.39
N VAL A 36 23.63 -17.37 -9.21
CA VAL A 36 22.32 -17.86 -8.75
C VAL A 36 22.04 -17.42 -7.32
N THR A 37 23.03 -17.52 -6.43
CA THR A 37 22.89 -17.13 -5.02
C THR A 37 22.40 -15.70 -4.87
N GLY A 38 22.94 -14.76 -5.66
CA GLY A 38 22.51 -13.36 -5.64
C GLY A 38 21.07 -13.15 -6.12
N TYR A 39 20.61 -13.90 -7.12
CA TYR A 39 19.22 -13.84 -7.58
C TYR A 39 18.27 -14.43 -6.54
N VAL A 40 18.61 -15.57 -5.95
CA VAL A 40 17.81 -16.21 -4.90
C VAL A 40 17.65 -15.28 -3.69
N LEU A 41 18.74 -14.68 -3.21
CA LEU A 41 18.71 -13.75 -2.07
C LEU A 41 17.87 -12.50 -2.37
N SER A 42 18.02 -11.92 -3.57
CA SER A 42 17.24 -10.75 -3.98
C SER A 42 15.74 -11.07 -4.09
N SER A 43 15.39 -12.17 -4.75
CA SER A 43 13.98 -12.61 -4.86
C SER A 43 13.38 -12.94 -3.50
N ALA A 44 14.13 -13.60 -2.61
CA ALA A 44 13.68 -13.88 -1.25
C ALA A 44 13.42 -12.59 -0.43
N LEU A 45 14.29 -11.59 -0.56
CA LEU A 45 14.10 -10.29 0.10
C LEU A 45 12.82 -9.59 -0.37
N PHE A 46 12.56 -9.56 -1.67
CA PHE A 46 11.35 -8.94 -2.21
C PHE A 46 10.08 -9.69 -1.83
N VAL A 47 10.11 -11.02 -1.88
CA VAL A 47 8.99 -11.89 -1.46
C VAL A 47 8.69 -11.71 0.03
N GLY A 48 9.72 -11.73 0.88
CA GLY A 48 9.57 -11.48 2.31
C GLY A 48 9.05 -10.08 2.61
N GLY A 49 9.57 -9.07 1.91
CA GLY A 49 9.07 -7.69 1.99
C GLY A 49 7.59 -7.62 1.63
N TYR A 50 7.17 -8.22 0.52
CA TYR A 50 5.77 -8.26 0.10
C TYR A 50 4.87 -8.86 1.19
N TYR A 51 5.26 -9.99 1.78
CA TYR A 51 4.48 -10.62 2.85
C TYR A 51 4.27 -9.69 4.05
N ILE A 52 5.32 -8.99 4.47
CA ILE A 52 5.27 -8.03 5.58
C ILE A 52 4.34 -6.85 5.23
N PHE A 53 4.52 -6.27 4.04
CA PHE A 53 3.71 -5.13 3.58
C PHE A 53 2.24 -5.49 3.42
N ASP A 54 1.92 -6.70 2.92
CA ASP A 54 0.53 -7.18 2.82
C ASP A 54 -0.14 -7.21 4.21
N GLY A 55 0.58 -7.68 5.24
CA GLY A 55 0.08 -7.66 6.62
C GLY A 55 -0.23 -6.25 7.13
N TYR A 56 0.63 -5.27 6.84
CA TYR A 56 0.37 -3.86 7.19
C TYR A 56 -0.82 -3.29 6.43
N VAL A 57 -0.96 -3.58 5.15
CA VAL A 57 -2.08 -3.12 4.32
C VAL A 57 -3.40 -3.70 4.83
N ASP A 58 -3.44 -4.99 5.14
CA ASP A 58 -4.63 -5.65 5.69
C ASP A 58 -5.05 -5.05 7.04
N ASN A 59 -4.09 -4.79 7.93
CA ASN A 59 -4.39 -4.16 9.22
C ASN A 59 -4.97 -2.74 9.04
N ASN A 60 -4.42 -1.95 8.13
CA ASN A 60 -4.95 -0.63 7.80
C ASN A 60 -6.34 -0.72 7.18
N ARG A 61 -6.60 -1.67 6.27
CA ARG A 61 -7.93 -1.91 5.69
C ARG A 61 -8.96 -2.25 6.77
N LYS A 62 -8.62 -3.13 7.71
CA LYS A 62 -9.50 -3.47 8.85
C LYS A 62 -9.81 -2.24 9.70
N LEU A 63 -8.81 -1.41 9.98
CA LEU A 63 -8.98 -0.19 10.77
C LEU A 63 -9.85 0.84 10.04
N LEU A 64 -9.66 1.02 8.74
CA LEU A 64 -10.49 1.89 7.91
C LEU A 64 -11.94 1.39 7.85
N GLN A 65 -12.15 0.10 7.66
CA GLN A 65 -13.51 -0.50 7.67
C GLN A 65 -14.22 -0.27 9.01
N ARG A 66 -13.52 -0.43 10.14
CA ARG A 66 -14.08 -0.12 11.47
C ARG A 66 -14.49 1.34 11.59
N ARG A 67 -13.62 2.27 11.19
CA ARG A 67 -13.94 3.71 11.21
C ARG A 67 -15.13 4.03 10.31
N LEU A 68 -15.19 3.41 9.14
CA LEU A 68 -16.26 3.62 8.18
C LEU A 68 -17.60 3.06 8.69
N ALA A 69 -17.60 1.93 9.40
CA ALA A 69 -18.78 1.40 10.07
C ALA A 69 -19.31 2.37 11.12
N VAL A 70 -18.44 2.89 11.99
CA VAL A 70 -18.82 3.89 13.01
C VAL A 70 -19.38 5.16 12.36
N LEU A 71 -18.78 5.66 11.27
CA LEU A 71 -19.30 6.83 10.55
C LEU A 71 -20.67 6.57 9.93
N ARG A 72 -20.93 5.35 9.44
CA ARG A 72 -22.25 4.97 8.91
C ARG A 72 -23.29 4.91 10.02
N GLU A 73 -22.95 4.36 11.18
CA GLU A 73 -23.83 4.34 12.36
C GLU A 73 -24.13 5.77 12.84
N GLN A 74 -23.12 6.63 12.95
CA GLN A 74 -23.29 8.04 13.30
C GLN A 74 -24.16 8.79 12.29
N ARG A 75 -24.01 8.50 10.99
CA ARG A 75 -24.87 9.08 9.96
C ARG A 75 -26.32 8.60 10.08
N ALA A 76 -26.54 7.30 10.30
CA ALA A 76 -27.88 6.77 10.50
C ALA A 76 -28.56 7.35 11.75
N VAL A 77 -27.79 7.56 12.84
CA VAL A 77 -28.28 8.26 14.04
C VAL A 77 -28.54 9.74 13.74
N LYS A 78 -27.66 10.44 13.02
CA LYS A 78 -27.91 11.84 12.61
C LYS A 78 -29.19 11.96 11.77
N ASP A 79 -29.36 11.10 10.77
CA ASP A 79 -30.53 11.05 9.89
C ASP A 79 -31.81 10.70 10.68
N ALA A 80 -31.70 9.92 11.77
CA ALA A 80 -32.82 9.54 12.63
C ALA A 80 -33.21 10.60 13.68
N PHE A 81 -32.28 11.46 14.10
CA PHE A 81 -32.47 12.36 15.26
C PHE A 81 -32.44 13.86 14.92
N PHE A 82 -32.08 14.29 13.71
CA PHE A 82 -31.97 15.72 13.41
C PHE A 82 -32.41 16.17 12.01
N GLU A 83 -33.54 16.90 11.98
CA GLU A 83 -33.90 17.97 11.04
C GLU A 83 -33.28 19.33 11.47
N PHE A 84 -32.27 19.35 12.35
CA PHE A 84 -31.73 20.61 12.90
C PHE A 84 -30.58 21.18 12.06
N GLU A 85 -30.62 22.51 11.97
CA GLU A 85 -29.70 23.41 11.30
C GLU A 85 -28.22 23.07 11.57
N GLU A 86 -27.43 23.06 10.48
CA GLU A 86 -26.00 22.79 10.48
C GLU A 86 -25.24 23.87 11.24
N GLU A 87 -24.84 23.61 12.49
CA GLU A 87 -23.76 24.37 13.10
C GLU A 87 -22.42 24.04 12.41
N PRO A 88 -21.58 25.05 12.15
CA PRO A 88 -20.36 24.89 11.37
C PRO A 88 -19.33 23.99 12.07
N ASP A 89 -18.95 22.90 11.40
CA ASP A 89 -17.97 21.93 11.90
C ASP A 89 -16.55 22.53 11.97
N HIS A 90 -16.07 22.78 13.18
CA HIS A 90 -14.74 23.34 13.44
C HIS A 90 -13.62 22.29 13.46
N ARG A 91 -13.88 21.01 13.16
CA ARG A 91 -12.85 19.97 13.14
C ARG A 91 -11.89 20.13 11.95
N ILE A 92 -10.64 19.69 12.12
CA ILE A 92 -9.62 19.63 11.06
C ILE A 92 -9.88 18.35 10.24
N THR A 93 -10.80 18.42 9.28
CA THR A 93 -11.10 17.36 8.31
C THR A 93 -10.06 17.35 7.17
N ALA A 94 -10.08 16.30 6.33
CA ALA A 94 -9.08 16.08 5.26
C ALA A 94 -8.96 17.27 4.30
N ASP A 95 -10.04 18.02 4.06
CA ASP A 95 -10.03 19.27 3.28
C ASP A 95 -9.16 20.39 3.88
N LYS A 96 -8.89 20.34 5.19
CA LYS A 96 -8.01 21.30 5.89
C LYS A 96 -6.56 20.81 5.99
N ARG A 97 -6.24 19.61 5.50
CA ARG A 97 -4.85 19.10 5.44
C ARG A 97 -4.21 19.64 4.17
N GLY A 98 -3.12 20.40 4.33
CA GLY A 98 -2.49 21.17 3.25
C GLY A 98 -2.19 20.38 1.98
N ARG A 99 -1.91 21.13 0.89
CA ARG A 99 -1.78 20.70 -0.52
C ARG A 99 -1.10 19.36 -0.82
N PHE A 100 -0.24 18.88 0.07
CA PHE A 100 0.43 17.59 -0.08
C PHE A 100 -0.55 16.40 -0.01
N PHE A 101 -1.52 16.42 0.92
CA PHE A 101 -2.50 15.34 1.07
C PHE A 101 -3.61 15.39 0.02
N SER A 102 -3.98 16.59 -0.44
CA SER A 102 -4.98 16.76 -1.52
C SER A 102 -4.53 16.15 -2.85
N LEU A 103 -3.22 16.12 -3.12
CA LEU A 103 -2.69 15.47 -4.33
C LEU A 103 -2.81 13.95 -4.23
N PHE A 104 -2.53 13.37 -3.06
CA PHE A 104 -2.71 11.93 -2.84
C PHE A 104 -4.16 11.49 -2.99
N ASP A 105 -5.11 12.26 -2.45
CA ASP A 105 -6.54 11.97 -2.61
C ASP A 105 -7.00 12.14 -4.06
N LYS A 106 -6.46 13.13 -4.80
CA LYS A 106 -6.81 13.35 -6.21
C LYS A 106 -6.36 12.20 -7.13
N TYR A 107 -5.21 11.59 -6.85
CA TYR A 107 -4.72 10.44 -7.63
C TYR A 107 -5.17 9.08 -7.05
N GLY A 108 -5.67 9.04 -5.82
CA GLY A 108 -6.22 7.85 -5.15
C GLY A 108 -7.73 7.68 -5.31
N ALA A 109 -8.45 8.73 -5.73
CA ALA A 109 -9.87 8.63 -6.02
C ALA A 109 -10.11 7.75 -7.26
N SER A 110 -10.82 6.64 -7.06
CA SER A 110 -11.31 5.81 -8.17
C SER A 110 -12.18 6.70 -9.07
N TYR A 111 -11.75 6.89 -10.32
CA TYR A 111 -12.52 7.60 -11.34
C TYR A 111 -13.95 7.01 -11.37
N LYS A 112 -14.95 7.90 -11.28
CA LYS A 112 -16.33 7.58 -11.69
C LYS A 112 -16.41 7.53 -13.20
#